data_AF-A0A9D1CEK5-F1
#
_entry.id   AF-A0A9D1CEK5-F1
#
_cell.length_a   1.000
_cell.length_b   1.000
_cell.length_c   1.000
_cell.angle_alpha   90.00
_cell.angle_beta   90.00
_cell.angle_gamma   90.00
#
_symmetry.space_group_name_H-M   'P 1'
#
loop_
_entity.id
_entity.type
_entity.pdbx_description
1 polymer ?
#
loop_
_entity_poly.entity_id
_entity_poly.type
_entity_poly.pdbx_seq_one_letter_code
_entity_poly.pdbx_strand_id
1 'polypeptide(L)'
;MRKYRAGFTLLEVLISIMLLSLVLMALYKSSEILRASNRQLFTHLERASDSIKGSRTLYMDLLQSDNNITIDSKKEFHHITIERTQHSLYGLPYAKVVWLVYKEDNQLLRVEGNGYQLPLKSEQQVEIDEIVANLKLFKLYKSKKKDKILVISQIAGQEVQSFMIQNLSPPRPPSKPKLVNPSTLGKRKKGDKNEGIFVPPKI
;
A
#
# COMPACT_ATOMS: atom_id res chain seq x y z
N MET A 1 76.22 30.17 20.22
CA MET A 1 75.50 31.08 19.30
C MET A 1 74.00 30.85 19.42
N ARG A 2 73.23 31.84 19.89
CA ARG A 2 71.79 31.71 20.11
C ARG A 2 71.06 32.03 18.80
N LYS A 3 70.42 31.02 18.18
CA LYS A 3 69.59 31.21 16.98
C LYS A 3 68.33 31.99 17.38
N TYR A 4 68.19 33.23 16.92
CA TYR A 4 66.93 33.95 17.02
C TYR A 4 65.91 33.26 16.11
N ARG A 5 64.81 32.77 16.68
CA ARG A 5 63.67 32.28 15.90
C ARG A 5 62.91 33.51 15.40
N ALA A 6 62.70 33.63 14.09
CA ALA A 6 61.82 34.66 13.54
C ALA A 6 60.39 34.40 14.05
N GLY A 7 59.86 35.34 14.83
CA GLY A 7 58.47 35.34 15.24
C GLY A 7 57.61 35.96 14.15
N PHE A 8 56.36 35.51 14.03
CA PHE A 8 55.39 36.16 13.14
C PHE A 8 55.20 37.62 13.54
N THR A 9 55.15 38.49 12.54
CA THR A 9 54.83 39.90 12.75
C THR A 9 53.34 40.05 13.08
N LEU A 10 52.99 41.09 13.86
CA LEU A 10 51.59 41.39 14.19
C LEU A 10 50.73 41.54 12.91
N LEU A 11 51.32 42.11 11.86
CA LEU A 11 50.67 42.30 10.57
C LEU A 11 50.34 40.96 9.89
N GLU A 12 51.27 40.00 9.87
CA GLU A 12 51.04 38.67 9.30
C GLU A 12 49.95 37.91 10.07
N VAL A 13 49.90 38.05 11.40
CA VAL A 13 48.84 37.44 12.22
C VAL A 13 47.48 38.04 11.87
N LEU A 14 47.40 39.36 11.69
CA LEU A 14 46.16 40.05 11.33
C LEU A 14 45.66 39.65 9.94
N ILE A 15 46.55 39.58 8.95
CA ILE A 15 46.24 39.09 7.61
C ILE A 15 45.77 37.63 7.67
N SER A 16 46.42 36.78 8.47
CA SER A 16 46.07 35.37 8.61
C SER A 16 44.68 35.19 9.21
N ILE A 17 44.31 35.98 10.23
CA ILE A 17 42.97 35.94 10.84
C ILE A 17 41.92 36.39 9.82
N MET A 18 42.17 37.47 9.06
CA MET A 18 41.23 37.94 8.03
C MET A 18 41.00 36.89 6.94
N LEU A 19 42.07 36.26 6.45
CA LEU A 19 41.96 35.19 5.46
C LEU A 19 41.24 33.98 6.03
N LEU A 20 41.53 33.59 7.28
CA LEU A 20 40.84 32.49 7.95
C LEU A 20 39.35 32.75 8.10
N SER A 21 38.93 33.97 8.48
CA SER A 21 37.52 34.34 8.59
C SER A 21 36.78 34.23 7.25
N LEU A 22 37.43 34.63 6.14
CA LEU A 22 36.85 34.50 4.79
C LEU A 22 36.66 33.02 4.42
N VAL A 23 37.67 32.19 4.67
CA VAL A 23 37.59 30.73 4.41
C VAL A 23 36.50 30.08 5.25
N LEU A 24 36.41 30.41 6.56
CA LEU A 24 35.39 29.87 7.45
C LEU A 24 33.98 30.23 6.98
N MET A 25 33.77 31.45 6.48
CA MET A 25 32.48 31.86 5.92
C MET A 25 32.10 31.05 4.68
N ALA A 26 33.05 30.81 3.78
CA ALA A 26 32.84 29.98 2.59
C ALA A 26 32.51 28.52 2.97
N LEU A 27 33.23 27.96 3.94
CA LEU A 27 33.00 26.60 4.45
C LEU A 27 31.63 26.47 5.12
N TYR A 28 31.22 27.44 5.92
CA TYR A 28 29.90 27.43 6.56
C TYR A 28 28.78 27.45 5.52
N LYS A 29 28.89 28.32 4.50
CA LYS A 29 27.94 28.34 3.38
C LYS A 29 27.91 27.01 2.63
N SER A 30 29.07 26.43 2.34
CA SER A 30 29.17 25.13 1.67
C SER A 30 28.50 24.01 2.48
N SER A 31 28.74 23.97 3.80
CA SER A 31 28.10 23.02 4.72
C SER A 31 26.58 23.17 4.72
N GLU A 32 26.06 24.39 4.78
CA GLU A 32 24.60 24.62 4.75
C GLU A 32 23.97 24.21 3.43
N ILE A 33 24.63 24.49 2.29
CA ILE A 33 24.19 24.03 0.97
C ILE A 33 24.17 22.49 0.90
N LEU A 34 25.21 21.83 1.40
CA LEU A 34 25.28 20.36 1.45
C LEU A 34 24.17 19.77 2.33
N ARG A 35 23.91 20.35 3.50
CA ARG A 35 22.82 19.93 4.38
C ARG A 35 21.46 20.08 3.72
N ALA A 36 21.19 21.21 3.08
CA ALA A 36 19.95 21.45 2.36
C ALA A 36 19.76 20.46 1.21
N SER A 37 20.81 20.23 0.42
CA SER A 37 20.80 19.27 -0.69
C SER A 37 20.52 17.84 -0.20
N ASN A 38 21.22 17.40 0.86
CA ASN A 38 20.97 16.08 1.45
C ASN A 38 19.53 15.94 1.94
N ARG A 39 19.00 16.97 2.62
CA ARG A 39 17.61 16.96 3.09
C ARG A 39 16.63 16.80 1.94
N GLN A 40 16.83 17.51 0.83
CA GLN A 40 16.00 17.35 -0.36
C GLN A 40 16.09 15.93 -0.93
N LEU A 41 17.29 15.37 -1.06
CA LEU A 41 17.48 13.99 -1.54
C LEU A 41 16.77 12.98 -0.64
N PHE A 42 16.87 13.12 0.68
CA PHE A 42 16.16 12.26 1.62
C PHE A 42 14.64 12.34 1.43
N THR A 43 14.07 13.55 1.30
CA THR A 43 12.63 13.71 1.05
C THR A 43 12.20 13.11 -0.30
N HIS A 44 13.04 13.21 -1.34
CA HIS A 44 12.75 12.56 -2.62
C HIS A 44 12.75 11.02 -2.49
N LEU A 45 13.72 10.45 -1.78
CA LEU A 45 13.82 9.02 -1.54
C LEU A 45 12.67 8.48 -0.69
N GLU A 46 12.28 9.21 0.35
CA GLU A 46 11.15 8.87 1.22
C GLU A 46 9.85 8.79 0.41
N ARG A 47 9.56 9.84 -0.37
CA ARG A 47 8.37 9.86 -1.25
C ARG A 47 8.38 8.76 -2.31
N ALA A 48 9.55 8.43 -2.86
CA ALA A 48 9.67 7.33 -3.81
C ALA A 48 9.43 5.98 -3.12
N SER A 49 9.98 5.79 -1.92
CA SER A 49 9.77 4.59 -1.11
C SER A 49 8.30 4.39 -0.75
N ASP A 50 7.59 5.43 -0.33
CA ASP A 50 6.19 5.30 0.09
C ASP A 50 5.28 5.02 -1.11
N SER A 51 5.56 5.64 -2.25
CA SER A 51 4.91 5.33 -3.53
C SER A 51 5.09 3.85 -3.93
N ILE A 52 6.30 3.31 -3.79
CA ILE A 52 6.59 1.89 -4.06
C ILE A 52 5.85 0.98 -3.08
N LYS A 53 5.86 1.31 -1.78
CA LYS A 53 5.11 0.56 -0.76
C LYS A 53 3.62 0.53 -1.08
N GLY A 54 3.02 1.68 -1.38
CA GLY A 54 1.62 1.80 -1.74
C GLY A 54 1.24 0.97 -2.97
N SER A 55 2.04 1.08 -4.04
CA SER A 55 1.86 0.28 -5.26
C SER A 55 1.98 -1.22 -4.98
N ARG A 56 2.94 -1.63 -4.16
CA ARG A 56 3.11 -3.02 -3.73
C ARG A 56 1.92 -3.52 -2.92
N THR A 57 1.42 -2.72 -1.98
CA THR A 57 0.24 -3.06 -1.17
C THR A 57 -0.99 -3.26 -2.06
N LEU A 58 -1.26 -2.33 -2.99
CA LEU A 58 -2.36 -2.46 -3.93
C LEU A 58 -2.19 -3.68 -4.85
N TYR A 59 -0.96 -3.95 -5.31
CA TYR A 59 -0.65 -5.13 -6.09
C TYR A 59 -1.00 -6.42 -5.33
N MET A 60 -0.61 -6.52 -4.06
CA MET A 60 -0.88 -7.69 -3.22
C MET A 60 -2.38 -7.80 -2.88
N ASP A 61 -3.06 -6.70 -2.59
CA ASP A 61 -4.51 -6.66 -2.35
C ASP A 61 -5.28 -7.24 -3.54
N LEU A 62 -4.89 -6.88 -4.76
CA LEU A 62 -5.49 -7.37 -6.00
C LEU A 62 -5.10 -8.82 -6.30
N LEU A 63 -3.83 -9.20 -6.10
CA LEU A 63 -3.33 -10.56 -6.37
C LEU A 63 -3.97 -11.61 -5.45
N GLN A 64 -4.17 -11.26 -4.18
CA GLN A 64 -4.76 -12.14 -3.16
C GLN A 64 -6.28 -11.95 -3.01
N SER A 65 -6.90 -11.25 -3.97
CA SER A 65 -8.34 -11.06 -3.99
C SER A 65 -9.10 -12.29 -4.50
N ASP A 66 -10.37 -12.37 -4.15
CA ASP A 66 -11.32 -13.33 -4.74
C ASP A 66 -11.78 -12.95 -6.18
N ASN A 67 -11.12 -11.95 -6.79
CA ASN A 67 -11.45 -11.33 -8.07
C ASN A 67 -12.81 -10.60 -8.11
N ASN A 68 -13.51 -10.48 -6.98
CA ASN A 68 -14.70 -9.65 -6.85
C ASN A 68 -14.31 -8.19 -6.57
N ILE A 69 -13.81 -7.55 -7.62
CA ILE A 69 -13.33 -6.17 -7.58
C ILE A 69 -14.37 -5.28 -8.28
N THR A 70 -14.83 -4.20 -7.66
CA THR A 70 -15.61 -3.15 -8.33
C THR A 70 -14.74 -1.91 -8.53
N ILE A 71 -14.95 -1.22 -9.64
CA ILE A 71 -14.24 0.01 -9.98
C ILE A 71 -15.29 1.06 -10.28
N ASP A 72 -15.38 2.07 -9.43
CA ASP A 72 -16.25 3.22 -9.63
C ASP A 72 -15.41 4.37 -10.19
N SER A 73 -15.62 4.67 -11.47
CA SER A 73 -14.88 5.74 -12.16
C SER A 73 -15.50 7.10 -11.87
N LYS A 74 -14.80 7.96 -11.11
CA LYS A 74 -15.17 9.37 -10.91
C LYS A 74 -14.09 10.27 -11.51
N LYS A 75 -14.27 10.72 -12.76
CA LYS A 75 -13.35 11.61 -13.50
C LYS A 75 -11.89 11.12 -13.48
N GLU A 76 -11.05 11.72 -12.63
CA GLU A 76 -9.60 11.49 -12.56
C GLU A 76 -9.20 10.45 -11.50
N PHE A 77 -10.12 10.11 -10.59
CA PHE A 77 -9.89 9.21 -9.48
C PHE A 77 -10.88 8.05 -9.50
N HIS A 78 -10.36 6.84 -9.63
CA HIS A 78 -11.15 5.63 -9.51
C HIS A 78 -11.23 5.22 -8.03
N HIS A 79 -12.40 4.76 -7.61
CA HIS A 79 -12.54 4.05 -6.35
C HIS A 79 -12.52 2.56 -6.65
N ILE A 80 -11.77 1.79 -5.86
CA ILE A 80 -11.70 0.34 -5.99
C ILE A 80 -12.30 -0.26 -4.74
N THR A 81 -13.26 -1.16 -4.87
CA THR A 81 -13.66 -2.02 -3.76
C THR A 81 -13.25 -3.44 -4.07
N ILE A 82 -12.57 -4.07 -3.12
CA ILE A 82 -12.19 -5.47 -3.13
C ILE A 82 -12.98 -6.11 -1.99
N GLU A 83 -13.99 -6.92 -2.34
CA GLU A 83 -14.90 -7.45 -1.31
C GLU A 83 -14.20 -8.45 -0.38
N ARG A 84 -13.28 -9.26 -0.90
CA ARG A 84 -12.43 -10.15 -0.09
C ARG A 84 -11.02 -10.23 -0.64
N THR A 85 -10.05 -9.95 0.23
CA THR A 85 -8.63 -10.25 0.01
C THR A 85 -8.03 -10.95 1.22
N GLN A 86 -7.05 -11.82 0.99
CA GLN A 86 -6.24 -12.43 2.05
C GLN A 86 -5.09 -11.51 2.50
N HIS A 87 -4.86 -10.41 1.79
CA HIS A 87 -3.85 -9.43 2.13
C HIS A 87 -4.41 -8.40 3.13
N SER A 88 -4.38 -8.76 4.41
CA SER A 88 -4.73 -7.87 5.51
C SER A 88 -3.47 -7.29 6.15
N LEU A 89 -3.48 -5.97 6.42
CA LEU A 89 -2.42 -5.31 7.18
C LEU A 89 -2.65 -5.45 8.70
N TYR A 90 -3.88 -5.75 9.11
CA TYR A 90 -4.31 -5.78 10.51
C TYR A 90 -4.69 -7.19 11.02
N GLY A 91 -4.30 -8.24 10.29
CA GLY A 91 -4.45 -9.63 10.73
C GLY A 91 -5.84 -10.23 10.52
N LEU A 92 -6.68 -9.65 9.66
CA LEU A 92 -7.96 -10.22 9.26
C LEU A 92 -7.75 -11.41 8.29
N PRO A 93 -8.38 -12.57 8.51
CA PRO A 93 -8.27 -13.72 7.59
C PRO A 93 -8.79 -13.42 6.19
N TYR A 94 -9.83 -12.59 6.10
CA TYR A 94 -10.36 -12.02 4.87
C TYR A 94 -10.78 -10.59 5.16
N ALA A 95 -10.19 -9.64 4.45
CA ALA A 95 -10.51 -8.23 4.59
C ALA A 95 -11.31 -7.73 3.39
N LYS A 96 -12.27 -6.84 3.65
CA LYS A 96 -12.80 -5.94 2.64
C LYS A 96 -11.89 -4.72 2.57
N VAL A 97 -11.40 -4.40 1.38
CA VAL A 97 -10.48 -3.28 1.18
C VAL A 97 -11.06 -2.32 0.16
N VAL A 98 -11.11 -1.04 0.51
CA VAL A 98 -11.49 0.03 -0.42
C VAL A 98 -10.33 0.98 -0.59
N TRP A 99 -9.96 1.20 -1.84
CA TRP A 99 -9.03 2.26 -2.23
C TRP A 99 -9.83 3.43 -2.76
N LEU A 100 -9.67 4.59 -2.13
CA LEU A 100 -10.38 5.82 -2.50
C LEU A 100 -9.46 7.02 -2.45
N VAL A 101 -9.80 8.04 -3.21
CA VAL A 101 -9.05 9.31 -3.18
C VAL A 101 -9.87 10.33 -2.40
N TYR A 102 -9.32 10.81 -1.30
CA TYR A 102 -9.90 11.88 -0.52
C TYR A 102 -9.66 13.22 -1.24
N LYS A 103 -10.73 13.97 -1.51
CA LYS A 103 -10.69 15.09 -2.45
C LYS A 103 -10.05 16.35 -1.90
N GLU A 104 -10.08 16.56 -0.59
CA GLU A 104 -9.58 17.80 0.02
C GLU A 104 -8.07 17.91 -0.19
N ASP A 105 -7.33 16.81 0.04
CA ASP A 105 -5.87 16.78 -0.05
C ASP A 105 -5.33 15.88 -1.19
N ASN A 106 -6.22 15.37 -2.06
CA ASN A 106 -5.91 14.37 -3.09
C ASN A 106 -5.06 13.20 -2.54
N GLN A 107 -5.46 12.68 -1.38
CA GLN A 107 -4.79 11.58 -0.71
C GLN A 107 -5.39 10.25 -1.14
N LEU A 108 -4.53 9.30 -1.50
CA LEU A 108 -4.95 7.91 -1.69
C LEU A 108 -5.04 7.25 -0.33
N LEU A 109 -6.25 6.83 0.02
CA LEU A 109 -6.55 6.13 1.27
C LEU A 109 -6.86 4.68 0.97
N ARG A 110 -6.37 3.80 1.84
CA ARG A 110 -6.75 2.39 1.90
C ARG A 110 -7.58 2.18 3.16
N VAL A 111 -8.84 1.80 2.98
CA VAL A 111 -9.77 1.48 4.07
C VAL A 111 -9.85 -0.03 4.18
N GLU A 112 -9.51 -0.59 5.33
CA GLU A 112 -9.58 -2.01 5.63
C GLU A 112 -10.60 -2.28 6.73
N GLY A 113 -11.38 -3.35 6.58
CA GLY A 113 -12.29 -3.77 7.64
C GLY A 113 -13.10 -4.98 7.23
N ASN A 114 -14.12 -5.30 8.03
CA ASN A 114 -15.02 -6.41 7.76
C ASN A 114 -16.46 -5.91 7.64
N GLY A 115 -17.14 -6.24 6.54
CA GLY A 115 -18.57 -5.98 6.37
C GLY A 115 -19.00 -4.50 6.39
N TYR A 116 -18.10 -3.55 6.18
CA TYR A 116 -18.44 -2.12 6.14
C TYR A 116 -18.96 -1.68 4.77
N GLN A 117 -19.56 -0.48 4.76
CA GLN A 117 -20.06 0.18 3.57
C GLN A 117 -19.67 1.66 3.63
N LEU A 118 -19.39 2.25 2.47
CA LEU A 118 -19.15 3.68 2.37
C LEU A 118 -20.44 4.40 1.97
N PRO A 119 -20.75 5.58 2.53
CA PRO A 119 -20.03 6.26 3.62
C PRO A 119 -20.12 5.52 4.96
N LEU A 120 -19.06 5.62 5.77
CA LEU A 120 -18.96 4.92 7.05
C LEU A 120 -20.01 5.40 8.05
N LYS A 121 -20.55 4.47 8.82
CA LYS A 121 -21.42 4.73 9.98
C LYS A 121 -20.59 4.70 11.27
N SER A 122 -21.08 5.37 12.32
CA SER A 122 -20.37 5.48 13.60
C SER A 122 -20.07 4.13 14.26
N GLU A 123 -20.86 3.09 13.99
CA GLU A 123 -20.63 1.74 14.55
C GLU A 123 -19.63 0.89 13.74
N GLN A 124 -19.22 1.34 12.56
CA GLN A 124 -18.34 0.56 11.68
C GLN A 124 -16.88 0.77 12.08
N GLN A 125 -16.25 -0.31 12.56
CA GLN A 125 -14.82 -0.36 12.84
C GLN A 125 -14.08 -0.65 11.54
N VAL A 126 -13.29 0.32 11.09
CA VAL A 126 -12.42 0.21 9.94
C VAL A 126 -11.09 0.88 10.26
N GLU A 127 -10.04 0.35 9.65
CA GLU A 127 -8.71 0.93 9.69
C GLU A 127 -8.49 1.73 8.41
N ILE A 128 -7.93 2.93 8.53
CA ILE A 128 -7.71 3.83 7.41
C ILE A 128 -6.24 4.19 7.35
N ASP A 129 -5.57 3.73 6.29
CA ASP A 129 -4.19 4.06 6.00
C ASP A 129 -4.11 5.18 4.95
N GLU A 130 -3.34 6.22 5.26
CA GLU A 130 -2.87 7.16 4.25
C GLU A 130 -1.71 6.53 3.48
N ILE A 131 -1.91 6.29 2.19
CA ILE A 131 -0.91 5.64 1.34
C ILE A 131 0.00 6.68 0.68
N VAL A 132 -0.59 7.72 0.09
CA VAL A 132 0.17 8.82 -0.51
C VAL A 132 -0.67 10.09 -0.65
N ALA A 133 -0.04 11.24 -0.41
CA ALA A 133 -0.61 12.56 -0.65
C ALA A 133 -0.26 13.13 -2.04
N ASN A 134 -0.99 14.16 -2.47
CA ASN A 134 -0.76 14.90 -3.72
C ASN A 134 -0.88 14.04 -5.00
N LEU A 135 -1.88 13.17 -5.04
CA LEU A 135 -2.17 12.30 -6.17
C LEU A 135 -2.75 13.13 -7.33
N LYS A 136 -2.16 13.00 -8.52
CA LYS A 136 -2.65 13.62 -9.76
C LYS A 136 -3.55 12.70 -10.56
N LEU A 137 -3.25 11.40 -10.54
CA LEU A 137 -3.94 10.41 -11.35
C LEU A 137 -4.04 9.11 -10.57
N PHE A 138 -5.22 8.50 -10.57
CA PHE A 138 -5.39 7.13 -10.10
C PHE A 138 -6.51 6.45 -10.87
N LYS A 139 -6.10 5.59 -11.81
CA LYS A 139 -7.01 4.91 -12.73
C LYS A 139 -6.71 3.44 -12.82
N LEU A 140 -7.79 2.68 -12.92
CA LEU A 140 -7.76 1.24 -13.08
C LEU A 140 -8.61 0.84 -14.27
N TYR A 141 -8.03 0.00 -15.12
CA TYR A 141 -8.65 -0.50 -16.33
C TYR A 141 -8.74 -2.02 -16.26
N LYS A 142 -9.95 -2.53 -16.41
CA LYS A 142 -10.21 -3.98 -16.56
C LYS A 142 -10.26 -4.36 -18.02
N SER A 143 -9.67 -5.49 -18.36
CA SER A 143 -9.83 -6.08 -19.69
C SER A 143 -11.29 -6.49 -19.93
N LYS A 144 -11.69 -6.55 -21.21
CA LYS A 144 -13.03 -7.04 -21.61
C LYS A 144 -13.32 -8.46 -21.11
N LYS A 145 -12.28 -9.29 -21.03
CA LYS A 145 -12.35 -10.69 -20.56
C LYS A 145 -12.27 -10.81 -19.03
N LYS A 146 -12.07 -9.69 -18.31
CA LYS A 146 -11.91 -9.62 -16.84
C LYS A 146 -10.75 -10.45 -16.28
N ASP A 147 -9.78 -10.79 -17.12
CA ASP A 147 -8.58 -11.57 -16.80
C ASP A 147 -7.36 -10.70 -16.48
N LYS A 148 -7.42 -9.40 -16.79
CA LYS A 148 -6.33 -8.43 -16.58
C LYS A 148 -6.83 -7.13 -15.97
N ILE A 149 -6.02 -6.57 -15.08
CA ILE A 149 -6.19 -5.24 -14.51
C ILE A 149 -4.91 -4.45 -14.73
N LEU A 150 -5.02 -3.27 -15.35
CA LEU A 150 -3.95 -2.29 -15.44
C LEU A 150 -4.24 -1.17 -14.44
N VAL A 151 -3.25 -0.90 -13.58
CA VAL A 151 -3.28 0.20 -12.63
C VAL A 151 -2.32 1.27 -13.12
N ILE A 152 -2.77 2.53 -13.10
CA ILE A 152 -1.97 3.70 -13.44
C ILE A 152 -2.15 4.71 -12.30
N SER A 153 -1.02 5.16 -11.75
CA SER A 153 -1.00 6.20 -10.72
C SER A 153 0.06 7.24 -11.01
N GLN A 154 -0.20 8.49 -10.63
CA GLN A 154 0.77 9.58 -10.73
C GLN A 154 0.67 10.46 -9.49
N ILE A 155 1.83 10.70 -8.87
CA ILE A 155 1.98 11.60 -7.73
C ILE A 155 2.65 12.89 -8.22
N ALA A 156 2.32 14.03 -7.63
CA ALA A 156 2.91 15.30 -8.01
C ALA A 156 4.44 15.29 -7.85
N GLY A 157 5.16 15.58 -8.94
CA GLY A 157 6.63 15.62 -8.96
C GLY A 157 7.30 14.25 -9.12
N GLN A 158 6.54 13.19 -9.39
CA GLN A 158 7.07 11.86 -9.74
C GLN A 158 6.63 11.44 -11.15
N GLU A 159 7.36 10.49 -11.72
CA GLU A 159 6.99 9.83 -12.97
C GLU A 159 5.71 8.99 -12.79
N VAL A 160 5.01 8.75 -13.90
CA VAL A 160 3.81 7.90 -13.91
C VAL A 160 4.22 6.47 -13.62
N GLN A 161 3.57 5.86 -12.62
CA GLN A 161 3.77 4.46 -12.29
C GLN A 161 2.60 3.63 -12.81
N SER A 162 2.92 2.47 -13.39
CA SER A 162 1.90 1.52 -13.82
C SER A 162 2.34 0.09 -13.59
N PHE A 163 1.36 -0.76 -13.29
CA PHE A 163 1.57 -2.20 -13.22
C PHE A 163 0.33 -2.93 -13.70
N MET A 164 0.52 -4.15 -14.19
CA MET A 164 -0.55 -4.99 -14.70
C MET A 164 -0.58 -6.32 -13.97
N ILE A 165 -1.78 -6.72 -13.57
CA ILE A 165 -2.04 -8.05 -13.05
C ILE A 165 -2.76 -8.84 -14.13
N GLN A 166 -2.35 -10.09 -14.32
CA GLN A 166 -2.86 -11.00 -15.34
C GLN A 166 -3.28 -12.31 -14.69
N ASN A 167 -4.03 -13.14 -15.43
CA ASN A 167 -4.53 -14.44 -14.97
C ASN A 167 -5.50 -14.34 -13.78
N LEU A 168 -6.25 -13.24 -13.69
CA LEU A 168 -7.34 -13.11 -12.73
C LEU A 168 -8.43 -14.11 -13.11
N SER A 169 -8.79 -14.99 -12.18
CA SER A 169 -9.87 -15.95 -12.42
C SER A 169 -11.21 -15.21 -12.35
N PRO A 170 -12.16 -15.43 -13.25
CA PRO A 170 -13.47 -14.82 -13.10
C PRO A 170 -14.10 -15.24 -11.76
N PRO A 171 -14.79 -14.32 -11.05
CA PRO A 171 -15.42 -14.63 -9.78
C PRO A 171 -16.35 -15.83 -9.96
N ARG A 172 -16.18 -16.87 -9.13
CA ARG A 172 -17.04 -18.06 -9.20
C ARG A 172 -18.47 -17.62 -8.89
N PRO A 173 -19.46 -17.93 -9.74
CA PRO A 173 -20.85 -17.61 -9.42
C PRO A 173 -21.23 -18.28 -8.10
N PRO A 174 -22.04 -17.63 -7.25
CA PRO A 174 -22.50 -18.25 -6.00
C PRO A 174 -23.18 -19.57 -6.36
N SER A 175 -22.71 -20.66 -5.74
CA SER A 175 -23.34 -21.96 -5.93
C SER A 175 -24.79 -21.83 -5.45
N LYS A 176 -25.75 -21.94 -6.38
CA LYS A 176 -27.16 -21.98 -6.01
C LYS A 176 -27.31 -23.07 -4.94
N PRO A 177 -27.90 -22.79 -3.76
CA PRO A 177 -28.18 -23.83 -2.80
C PRO A 177 -29.00 -24.89 -3.53
N LYS A 178 -28.48 -26.12 -3.60
CA LYS A 178 -29.26 -27.24 -4.11
C LYS A 178 -30.44 -27.37 -3.17
N LEU A 179 -31.62 -26.94 -3.62
CA LEU A 179 -32.89 -27.30 -2.99
C LEU A 179 -32.90 -28.82 -2.92
N VAL A 180 -32.66 -29.37 -1.73
CA VAL A 180 -32.83 -30.79 -1.48
C VAL A 180 -34.33 -31.03 -1.65
N ASN A 181 -34.70 -31.75 -2.72
CA ASN A 181 -36.07 -32.14 -2.94
C ASN A 181 -36.55 -32.94 -1.70
N PRO A 182 -37.68 -32.55 -1.06
CA PRO A 182 -38.20 -33.29 0.08
C PRO A 182 -38.52 -34.77 -0.23
N SER A 183 -38.66 -35.12 -1.51
CA SER A 183 -38.94 -36.48 -1.97
C SER A 183 -37.78 -37.48 -1.81
N THR A 184 -36.56 -37.03 -1.52
CA THR A 184 -35.42 -37.92 -1.23
C THR A 184 -35.23 -38.23 0.26
N LEU A 185 -35.97 -37.57 1.18
CA LEU A 185 -35.93 -37.89 2.61
C LEU A 185 -36.74 -39.14 3.01
N GLY A 186 -37.49 -39.75 2.07
CA GLY A 186 -38.49 -40.79 2.40
C GLY A 186 -38.15 -42.24 2.03
N LYS A 187 -37.07 -42.53 1.28
CA LYS A 187 -36.75 -43.91 0.88
C LYS A 187 -35.69 -44.54 1.78
N ARG A 188 -36.08 -44.89 3.00
CA ARG A 188 -35.40 -45.93 3.79
C ARG A 188 -35.43 -47.23 2.99
N LYS A 189 -34.30 -47.64 2.42
CA LYS A 189 -34.10 -49.00 1.92
C LYS A 189 -34.28 -49.96 3.10
N LYS A 190 -35.36 -50.74 3.06
CA LYS A 190 -35.63 -51.85 3.97
C LYS A 190 -34.72 -53.00 3.54
N GLY A 191 -33.68 -53.28 4.32
CA GLY A 191 -32.82 -54.43 4.10
C GLY A 191 -31.35 -54.13 4.32
N ASP A 192 -30.93 -54.06 5.57
CA ASP A 192 -29.67 -54.68 5.97
C ASP A 192 -29.77 -55.03 7.47
N LYS A 193 -29.92 -56.33 7.74
CA LYS A 193 -29.76 -56.88 9.09
C LYS A 193 -28.28 -57.24 9.20
N ASN A 194 -27.51 -56.41 9.89
CA ASN A 194 -26.31 -56.88 10.57
C ASN A 194 -26.18 -56.14 11.89
N GLU A 195 -26.30 -56.93 12.95
CA GLU A 195 -26.19 -56.53 14.34
C GLU A 195 -24.78 -55.97 14.61
N GLY A 196 -24.74 -54.84 15.31
CA GLY A 196 -23.50 -54.23 15.75
C GLY A 196 -22.88 -55.03 16.89
N ILE A 197 -21.68 -55.55 16.67
CA ILE A 197 -20.75 -55.88 17.75
C ILE A 197 -19.91 -54.62 17.99
N PHE A 198 -20.16 -53.96 19.11
CA PHE A 198 -19.35 -52.86 19.62
C PHE A 198 -18.07 -53.44 20.25
N VAL A 199 -16.91 -53.13 19.68
CA VAL A 199 -15.60 -53.44 20.28
C VAL A 199 -14.99 -52.11 20.75
N PRO A 200 -14.81 -51.88 22.07
CA PRO A 200 -14.20 -50.65 22.55
C PRO A 200 -12.69 -50.61 22.25
N PRO A 201 -12.12 -49.41 22.09
CA PRO A 201 -10.71 -49.24 21.73
C PRO A 201 -9.80 -49.67 22.88
N LYS A 202 -8.73 -50.39 22.55
CA LYS A 202 -7.63 -50.67 23.48
C LYS A 202 -6.84 -49.38 23.72
N ILE A 203 -6.58 -49.12 25.00
CA ILE A 203 -5.63 -48.10 25.48
C ILE A 203 -4.22 -48.47 25.01
#